data_AF-A0A323UPT6-F1
#
_entry.id   AF-A0A323UPT6-F1
#
_cell.length_a   1.000
_cell.length_b   1.000
_cell.length_c   1.000
_cell.angle_alpha   90.00
_cell.angle_beta   90.00
_cell.angle_gamma   90.00
#
_symmetry.space_group_name_H-M   'P 1'
#
loop_
_entity.id
_entity.type
_entity.pdbx_description
1 polymer ?
#
loop_
_entity_poly.entity_id
_entity_poly.type
_entity_poly.pdbx_seq_one_letter_code
_entity_poly.pdbx_strand_id
1 'polypeptide(L)' 'VYGSFLLFAKRAEQKYGVPAREILVEMGRRGMVGGQEDMIEDTAITLAKARQGATVS' A
#
# COMPACT_ATOMS: atom_id res chain seq x y z
N VAL A 1 -16.70 0.63 -4.32
CA VAL A 1 -15.23 0.87 -4.43
C VAL A 1 -14.48 0.49 -3.14
N TYR A 2 -14.98 0.81 -1.94
CA TYR A 2 -14.28 0.58 -0.66
C TYR A 2 -14.21 -0.88 -0.13
N GLY A 3 -14.84 -1.85 -0.79
CA GLY A 3 -14.96 -3.22 -0.27
C GLY A 3 -13.74 -4.11 -0.53
N SER A 4 -13.25 -4.16 -1.78
CA SER A 4 -12.11 -5.02 -2.17
C SER A 4 -10.79 -4.40 -1.73
N PHE A 5 -10.53 -3.16 -2.11
CA PHE A 5 -9.25 -2.46 -1.88
C PHE A 5 -8.87 -2.41 -0.40
N LEU A 6 -9.82 -2.16 0.50
CA LEU A 6 -9.53 -2.10 1.93
C LEU A 6 -9.10 -3.47 2.49
N LEU A 7 -9.70 -4.56 2.01
CA LEU A 7 -9.31 -5.91 2.42
C LEU A 7 -7.88 -6.25 1.99
N PHE A 8 -7.55 -5.95 0.73
CA PHE A 8 -6.20 -6.16 0.21
C PHE A 8 -5.17 -5.28 0.91
N ALA A 9 -5.49 -3.99 1.14
CA ALA A 9 -4.61 -3.07 1.86
C ALA A 9 -4.35 -3.52 3.30
N LYS A 10 -5.36 -4.06 4.01
CA LYS A 10 -5.17 -4.64 5.36
C LYS A 10 -4.29 -5.91 5.35
N ARG A 11 -4.40 -6.75 4.32
CA ARG A 11 -3.50 -7.91 4.17
C ARG A 11 -2.06 -7.47 3.92
N ALA A 12 -1.87 -6.48 3.05
CA ALA A 12 -0.56 -5.90 2.79
C ALA A 12 0.02 -5.21 4.04
N GLU A 13 -0.80 -4.54 4.84
CA GLU A 13 -0.40 -3.98 6.13
C GLU A 13 0.16 -5.04 7.07
N GLN A 14 -0.54 -6.16 7.23
CA GLN A 14 -0.07 -7.27 8.06
C GLN A 14 1.22 -7.91 7.52
N LYS A 15 1.37 -7.98 6.20
CA LYS A 15 2.51 -8.64 5.54
C LYS A 15 3.79 -7.78 5.52
N TYR A 16 3.64 -6.47 5.30
CA TYR A 16 4.77 -5.56 5.05
C TYR A 16 4.98 -4.52 6.16
N GLY A 17 4.09 -4.45 7.15
CA GLY A 17 4.20 -3.49 8.26
C GLY A 17 3.94 -2.04 7.85
N VAL A 18 3.27 -1.82 6.70
CA VAL A 18 2.92 -0.49 6.20
C VAL A 18 1.43 -0.23 6.44
N PRO A 19 1.01 0.85 7.11
CA PRO A 19 -0.41 1.10 7.39
C PRO A 19 -1.27 1.10 6.13
N ALA A 20 -2.40 0.38 6.13
CA ALA A 20 -3.29 0.28 4.96
C ALA A 20 -3.76 1.66 4.46
N ARG A 21 -3.94 2.62 5.38
CA ARG A 21 -4.28 4.01 5.03
C ARG A 21 -3.22 4.65 4.13
N GLU A 22 -1.94 4.45 4.41
CA GLU A 22 -0.86 5.02 3.61
C GLU A 22 -0.83 4.39 2.21
N ILE A 23 -1.04 3.07 2.13
CA ILE A 23 -1.10 2.35 0.86
C ILE A 23 -2.25 2.90 -0.01
N LEU A 24 -3.45 3.08 0.56
CA LEU A 24 -4.61 3.59 -0.17
C LEU A 24 -4.46 5.06 -0.59
N VAL A 25 -3.83 5.88 0.25
CA VAL A 25 -3.53 7.29 -0.10
C VAL A 25 -2.53 7.36 -1.25
N GLU A 26 -1.47 6.55 -1.22
CA GLU A 26 -0.47 6.51 -2.29
C GLU A 26 -1.07 6.00 -3.61
N MET A 27 -1.94 4.99 -3.55
CA MET A 27 -2.70 4.55 -4.72
C MET A 27 -3.61 5.63 -5.30
N GLY A 28 -4.31 6.38 -4.44
CA GLY A 28 -5.11 7.54 -4.85
C GLY A 28 -4.25 8.62 -5.51
N ARG A 29 -3.05 8.89 -4.95
CA ARG A 29 -2.08 9.84 -5.52
C ARG A 29 -1.56 9.39 -6.89
N ARG A 30 -1.41 8.08 -7.12
CA ARG A 30 -1.02 7.49 -8.41
C ARG A 30 -2.16 7.39 -9.41
N GLY A 31 -3.38 7.77 -9.04
CA GLY A 31 -4.55 7.68 -9.93
C GLY A 31 -5.00 6.26 -10.22
N MET A 32 -4.70 5.29 -9.34
CA MET A 32 -5.09 3.90 -9.52
C MET A 32 -6.60 3.73 -9.32
N VAL A 33 -7.25 3.01 -10.23
CA VAL A 33 -8.70 2.77 -10.25
C VAL A 33 -9.05 1.34 -9.84
N GLY A 34 -10.32 1.08 -9.48
CA GLY A 34 -10.80 -0.26 -9.13
C GLY A 34 -10.48 -1.31 -10.22
N GLY A 35 -10.06 -2.51 -9.83
CA GLY A 35 -9.51 -3.53 -10.74
C GLY A 35 -7.98 -3.61 -10.77
N GLN A 36 -7.28 -2.72 -10.07
CA GLN A 36 -5.81 -2.71 -9.91
C GLN A 36 -5.38 -3.18 -8.51
N GLU A 37 -6.11 -4.12 -7.92
CA GLU A 37 -5.83 -4.67 -6.60
C GLU A 37 -4.38 -5.20 -6.46
N ASP A 38 -3.78 -5.70 -7.54
CA ASP A 38 -2.40 -6.21 -7.57
C ASP A 38 -1.38 -5.13 -7.19
N MET A 39 -1.67 -3.87 -7.50
CA MET A 39 -0.77 -2.73 -7.23
C MET A 39 -0.67 -2.38 -5.74
N ILE A 40 -1.60 -2.89 -4.91
CA ILE A 40 -1.57 -2.69 -3.46
C ILE A 40 -0.31 -3.31 -2.86
N GLU A 41 0.06 -4.49 -3.33
CA GLU A 41 1.22 -5.23 -2.83
C GLU A 41 2.53 -4.54 -3.25
N ASP A 42 2.65 -4.13 -4.51
CA ASP A 42 3.79 -3.36 -5.01
C ASP A 42 3.96 -2.02 -4.29
N THR A 43 2.85 -1.34 -4.02
CA THR A 43 2.84 -0.08 -3.28
C THR A 43 3.32 -0.29 -1.84
N ALA A 44 2.86 -1.36 -1.17
CA ALA A 44 3.30 -1.71 0.17
C ALA A 44 4.80 -2.04 0.22
N ILE A 45 5.32 -2.82 -0.72
CA ILE A 45 6.77 -3.12 -0.82
C ILE A 45 7.58 -1.84 -1.01
N THR A 46 7.12 -0.95 -1.89
CA THR A 46 7.79 0.33 -2.16
C THR A 46 7.86 1.20 -0.91
N LEU A 47 6.73 1.35 -0.20
CA LEU A 47 6.65 2.13 1.03
C LEU A 47 7.48 1.51 2.16
N ALA A 48 7.47 0.19 2.31
CA ALA A 48 8.30 -0.52 3.29
C ALA A 48 9.80 -0.27 3.06
N LYS A 49 10.25 -0.37 1.80
CA LYS A 49 11.65 -0.08 1.43
C LYS A 49 12.02 1.37 1.70
N ALA A 50 11.15 2.33 1.36
CA ALA A 50 11.40 3.75 1.60
C ALA A 50 11.58 4.04 3.11
N ARG A 51 10.79 3.39 3.97
CA ARG A 51 10.89 3.52 5.44
C ARG A 51 12.19 2.93 5.98
N GLN A 52 12.61 1.78 5.48
CA GLN A 52 13.89 1.16 5.87
C GLN A 52 15.10 2.00 5.46
N GLY A 53 15.05 2.65 4.29
CA GLY A 53 16.10 3.59 3.88
C GLY A 53 16.16 4.84 4.77
N ALA A 54 15.02 5.34 5.22
CA ALA A 54 14.93 6.50 6.09
C ALA A 54 15.41 6.25 7.54
N THR A 55 15.34 5.01 8.04
CA THR A 55 15.86 4.65 9.38
C THR A 55 17.36 4.41 9.43
N VAL A 56 18.04 4.32 8.28
CA VAL A 56 19.49 4.00 8.19
C VAL A 56 20.31 5.25 7.81
N SER A 57 19.76 6.45 7.95
CA SER A 57 20.44 7.73 7.68
C SER A 57 20.44 8.65 8.89
#